data_AF-A0A1Y1LV03-F1
#
_entry.id   AF-A0A1Y1LV03-F1
#
_cell.length_a   1.000
_cell.length_b   1.000
_cell.length_c   1.000
_cell.angle_alpha   90.00
_cell.angle_beta   90.00
_cell.angle_gamma   90.00
#
_symmetry.space_group_name_H-M   'P 1'
#
loop_
_entity.id
_entity.type
_entity.pdbx_description
1 polymer ?
#
loop_
_entity_poly.entity_id
_entity_poly.type
_entity_poly.pdbx_seq_one_letter_code
_entity_poly.pdbx_strand_id
1 'polypeptide(L)'
;MREVNFSIPNVNKASVGITTALYDRRALDCTSTLPLINSLNHLAYLTTSSARIRDILTVDGGIERLVCILKQGRSKDMMGMWKWNLAFQCVVNIGVRGTENVRTRVVEADMVPVIATILDNYIKIIEKCREKAEEASQKQIHEHHRRHRGHDHRSSSKPATSFANRSTRLEPDQRSA
;
A
#
# COMPACT_ATOMS: atom_id res chain seq x y z
N MET A 1 8.50 1.24 33.63
CA MET A 1 8.29 -0.21 33.82
C MET A 1 7.49 -0.74 32.63
N ARG A 2 7.91 -1.84 31.98
CA ARG A 2 7.12 -2.47 30.89
C ARG A 2 5.93 -3.18 31.53
N GLU A 3 4.71 -2.82 31.16
CA GLU A 3 3.55 -3.65 31.51
C GLU A 3 3.71 -5.02 30.84
N VAL A 4 3.68 -6.06 31.65
CA VAL A 4 3.88 -7.44 31.22
C VAL A 4 2.58 -7.90 30.55
N ASN A 5 2.65 -8.42 29.33
CA ASN A 5 1.47 -8.99 28.67
C ASN A 5 0.86 -10.09 29.55
N PHE A 6 -0.46 -10.10 29.73
CA PHE A 6 -1.16 -11.14 30.48
C PHE A 6 -0.90 -12.51 29.83
N SER A 7 -0.32 -13.45 30.59
CA SER A 7 -0.14 -14.85 30.18
C SER A 7 -1.24 -15.73 30.78
N ILE A 8 -1.50 -16.89 30.17
CA ILE A 8 -2.44 -17.87 30.71
C ILE A 8 -1.71 -19.22 30.88
N PRO A 9 -1.04 -19.43 32.04
CA PRO A 9 -0.21 -20.62 32.28
C PRO A 9 -1.00 -21.93 32.14
N ASN A 10 -2.25 -21.95 32.59
CA ASN A 10 -3.10 -23.15 32.60
C ASN A 10 -3.44 -23.68 31.20
N VAL A 11 -3.31 -22.85 30.16
CA VAL A 11 -3.52 -23.26 28.76
C VAL A 11 -2.22 -23.19 27.94
N ASN A 12 -1.07 -23.07 28.61
CA ASN A 12 0.26 -22.94 28.02
C ASN A 12 0.34 -21.84 26.93
N LYS A 13 -0.37 -20.72 27.14
CA LYS A 13 -0.35 -19.58 26.21
C LYS A 13 0.48 -18.45 26.79
N ALA A 14 1.47 -18.01 26.02
CA ALA A 14 2.33 -16.88 26.37
C ALA A 14 1.59 -15.53 26.41
N SER A 15 0.39 -15.44 25.82
CA SER A 15 -0.45 -14.24 25.86
C SER A 15 -1.95 -14.57 25.78
N VAL A 16 -2.79 -13.71 26.34
CA VAL A 16 -4.24 -13.66 26.02
C VAL A 16 -4.40 -13.36 24.53
N GLY A 17 -5.38 -13.99 23.85
CA GLY A 17 -5.54 -13.89 22.40
C GLY A 17 -6.99 -14.12 21.95
N ILE A 18 -7.33 -13.58 20.78
CA ILE A 18 -8.60 -13.83 20.09
C ILE A 18 -8.45 -15.07 19.22
N THR A 19 -9.48 -15.90 19.15
CA THR A 19 -9.60 -17.03 18.22
C THR A 19 -10.90 -16.91 17.42
N THR A 20 -11.14 -17.79 16.45
CA THR A 20 -12.40 -17.83 15.70
C THR A 20 -13.62 -18.21 16.54
N ALA A 21 -13.43 -18.68 17.78
CA ALA A 21 -14.51 -19.07 18.68
C ALA A 21 -14.60 -18.21 19.95
N LEU A 22 -13.56 -17.42 20.25
CA LEU A 22 -13.47 -16.65 21.49
C LEU A 22 -12.94 -15.25 21.21
N TYR A 23 -13.70 -14.26 21.67
CA TYR A 23 -13.27 -12.87 21.73
C TYR A 23 -12.92 -12.50 23.17
N ASP A 24 -11.69 -12.03 23.40
CA ASP A 24 -11.23 -11.45 24.66
C ASP A 24 -10.63 -10.07 24.37
N ARG A 25 -11.29 -9.02 24.87
CA ARG A 25 -10.93 -7.61 24.65
C ARG A 25 -9.47 -7.30 25.00
N ARG A 26 -8.92 -7.95 26.03
CA ARG A 26 -7.55 -7.68 26.51
C ARG A 26 -6.48 -8.06 25.50
N ALA A 27 -6.78 -8.97 24.58
CA ALA A 27 -5.86 -9.34 23.51
C ALA A 27 -5.50 -8.15 22.59
N LEU A 28 -6.38 -7.14 22.50
CA LEU A 28 -6.14 -5.92 21.72
C LEU A 28 -5.17 -4.95 22.41
N ASP A 29 -4.93 -5.13 23.72
CA ASP A 29 -3.99 -4.30 24.49
C ASP A 29 -2.57 -4.90 24.52
N CYS A 30 -2.35 -6.03 23.83
CA CYS A 30 -1.03 -6.66 23.76
C CYS A 30 0.01 -5.71 23.16
N THR A 31 1.15 -5.56 23.85
CA THR A 31 2.27 -4.71 23.43
C THR A 31 3.17 -5.39 22.41
N SER A 32 3.16 -6.73 22.40
CA SER A 32 3.91 -7.52 21.43
C SER A 32 3.20 -7.53 20.07
N THR A 33 3.91 -7.17 19.01
CA THR A 33 3.33 -7.06 17.66
C THR A 33 2.81 -8.40 17.14
N LEU A 34 3.53 -9.50 17.36
CA LEU A 34 3.17 -10.81 16.80
C LEU A 34 1.84 -11.37 17.36
N PRO A 35 1.62 -11.44 18.70
CA PRO A 35 0.34 -11.90 19.24
C PRO A 35 -0.83 -10.96 18.91
N LEU A 36 -0.57 -9.65 18.80
CA LEU A 36 -1.57 -8.68 18.40
C LEU A 36 -2.01 -8.90 16.95
N ILE A 37 -1.07 -9.10 16.01
CA ILE A 37 -1.38 -9.45 14.62
C ILE A 37 -2.24 -10.71 14.56
N ASN A 38 -1.88 -11.76 15.30
CA ASN A 38 -2.65 -13.00 15.30
C ASN A 38 -4.09 -12.78 15.81
N SER A 39 -4.24 -11.99 16.87
CA SER A 39 -5.56 -11.65 17.42
C SER A 39 -6.39 -10.80 16.44
N LEU A 40 -5.77 -9.81 15.79
CA LEU A 40 -6.43 -8.98 14.78
C LEU A 40 -6.84 -9.80 13.54
N ASN A 41 -6.06 -10.80 13.14
CA ASN A 41 -6.40 -11.69 12.04
C ASN A 41 -7.67 -12.50 12.34
N HIS A 42 -7.76 -13.11 13.52
CA HIS A 42 -8.99 -13.79 13.94
C HIS A 42 -10.16 -12.82 14.12
N LEU A 43 -9.92 -11.61 14.62
CA LEU A 43 -10.95 -10.59 14.77
C LEU A 43 -11.49 -10.11 13.41
N ALA A 44 -10.65 -10.02 12.37
CA ALA A 44 -11.09 -9.64 11.03
C ALA A 44 -12.12 -10.64 10.47
N TYR A 45 -11.95 -11.92 10.76
CA TYR A 45 -12.94 -12.95 10.44
C TYR A 45 -14.22 -12.78 11.29
N LEU A 46 -14.09 -12.65 12.61
CA LEU A 46 -15.23 -12.52 13.52
C LEU A 46 -16.10 -11.29 13.24
N THR A 47 -15.48 -10.15 12.93
CA THR A 47 -16.19 -8.91 12.58
C THR A 47 -16.95 -9.03 11.26
N THR A 48 -16.51 -9.93 10.38
CA THR A 48 -17.22 -10.27 9.14
C THR A 48 -18.44 -11.15 9.43
N SER A 49 -18.28 -12.21 10.21
CA SER A 49 -19.28 -13.28 10.35
C SER A 49 -20.28 -13.11 11.51
N SER A 50 -19.95 -12.34 12.56
CA SER A 50 -20.75 -12.26 13.78
C SER A 50 -21.22 -10.85 14.09
N ALA A 51 -22.54 -10.63 14.01
CA ALA A 51 -23.18 -9.39 14.44
C ALA A 51 -22.98 -9.14 15.94
N ARG A 52 -23.10 -10.19 16.76
CA ARG A 52 -22.87 -10.12 18.21
C ARG A 52 -21.47 -9.57 18.54
N ILE A 53 -20.43 -10.00 17.81
CA ILE A 53 -19.08 -9.49 18.04
C ILE A 53 -19.00 -8.00 17.71
N ARG A 54 -19.65 -7.54 16.64
CA ARG A 54 -19.71 -6.11 16.31
C ARG A 54 -20.41 -5.31 17.42
N ASP A 55 -21.50 -5.83 17.97
CA ASP A 55 -22.21 -5.17 19.07
C ASP A 55 -21.35 -5.12 20.35
N ILE A 56 -20.69 -6.21 20.72
CA ILE A 56 -19.78 -6.25 21.88
C ILE A 56 -18.69 -5.17 21.76
N LEU A 57 -18.08 -5.05 20.57
CA LEU A 57 -17.01 -4.08 20.29
C LEU A 57 -17.44 -2.63 20.50
N THR A 58 -18.74 -2.32 20.42
CA THR A 58 -19.25 -0.96 20.65
C THR A 58 -19.31 -0.56 22.12
N VAL A 59 -19.37 -1.55 23.01
CA VAL A 59 -19.60 -1.37 24.45
C VAL A 59 -18.30 -1.52 25.25
N ASP A 60 -17.39 -2.37 24.80
CA ASP A 60 -16.18 -2.74 25.55
C ASP A 60 -14.92 -1.89 25.22
N GLY A 61 -15.07 -0.85 24.41
CA GLY A 61 -13.96 0.01 24.01
C GLY A 61 -13.04 -0.62 22.96
N GLY A 62 -13.45 -1.70 22.30
CA GLY A 62 -12.65 -2.39 21.28
C GLY A 62 -12.46 -1.57 20.01
N ILE A 63 -13.48 -0.81 19.59
CA ILE A 63 -13.39 0.06 18.41
C ILE A 63 -12.36 1.17 18.66
N GLU A 64 -12.38 1.82 19.82
CA GLU A 64 -11.45 2.88 20.22
C GLU A 64 -10.02 2.37 20.21
N ARG A 65 -9.81 1.12 20.66
CA ARG A 65 -8.50 0.50 20.62
C ARG A 65 -8.02 0.25 19.19
N LEU A 66 -8.89 -0.22 18.31
CA LEU A 66 -8.56 -0.38 16.89
C LEU A 66 -8.22 0.98 16.24
N VAL A 67 -9.01 2.01 16.49
CA VAL A 67 -8.75 3.37 15.99
C VAL A 67 -7.45 3.93 16.56
N CYS A 68 -7.13 3.68 17.82
CA CYS A 68 -5.86 4.05 18.42
C CYS A 68 -4.66 3.43 17.68
N ILE A 69 -4.75 2.15 17.26
CA ILE A 69 -3.73 1.51 16.42
C ILE A 69 -3.62 2.23 15.07
N LEU A 70 -4.75 2.62 14.47
CA LEU A 70 -4.76 3.31 13.18
C LEU A 70 -4.15 4.71 13.22
N LYS A 71 -4.41 5.45 14.32
CA LYS A 71 -3.85 6.78 14.57
C LYS A 71 -2.35 6.80 14.76
N GLN A 72 -1.71 5.68 15.12
CA GLN A 72 -0.25 5.56 15.13
C GLN A 72 0.36 5.70 13.72
N GLY A 73 -0.47 5.60 12.68
CA GLY A 73 -0.05 5.69 11.30
C GLY A 73 0.48 4.36 10.75
N ARG A 74 0.56 4.29 9.43
CA ARG A 74 1.07 3.12 8.72
C ARG A 74 2.60 3.12 8.79
N SER A 75 3.17 2.08 9.37
CA SER A 75 4.62 1.90 9.45
C SER A 75 5.24 1.45 8.13
N LYS A 76 6.56 1.69 7.98
CA LYS A 76 7.40 1.12 6.91
C LYS A 76 7.84 -0.32 7.21
N ASP A 77 7.81 -0.72 8.48
CA ASP A 77 8.14 -2.08 8.87
C ASP A 77 7.01 -3.04 8.49
N MET A 78 7.37 -4.25 8.04
CA MET A 78 6.41 -5.22 7.53
C MET A 78 5.35 -5.55 8.58
N MET A 79 5.75 -5.86 9.82
CA MET A 79 4.82 -6.25 10.88
C MET A 79 3.86 -5.10 11.26
N GLY A 80 4.37 -3.87 11.32
CA GLY A 80 3.58 -2.67 11.56
C GLY A 80 2.57 -2.41 10.45
N MET A 81 2.93 -2.70 9.20
CA MET A 81 1.99 -2.65 8.08
C MET A 81 0.87 -3.70 8.21
N TRP A 82 1.20 -4.95 8.54
CA TRP A 82 0.19 -6.00 8.78
C TRP A 82 -0.72 -5.65 9.95
N LYS A 83 -0.16 -5.18 11.07
CA LYS A 83 -0.90 -4.72 12.24
C LYS A 83 -1.90 -3.63 11.86
N TRP A 84 -1.44 -2.60 11.15
CA TRP A 84 -2.29 -1.48 10.72
C TRP A 84 -3.37 -1.93 9.74
N ASN A 85 -3.02 -2.73 8.73
CA ASN A 85 -3.96 -3.24 7.73
C ASN A 85 -5.06 -4.11 8.37
N LEU A 86 -4.70 -5.01 9.29
CA LEU A 86 -5.68 -5.86 9.98
C LEU A 86 -6.59 -5.05 10.90
N ALA A 87 -6.04 -4.05 11.62
CA ALA A 87 -6.86 -3.14 12.41
C ALA A 87 -7.85 -2.35 11.53
N PHE A 88 -7.38 -1.87 10.38
CA PHE A 88 -8.20 -1.13 9.42
C PHE A 88 -9.31 -2.01 8.87
N GLN A 89 -8.97 -3.24 8.47
CA GLN A 89 -9.92 -4.26 8.02
C GLN A 89 -11.01 -4.51 9.07
N CYS A 90 -10.64 -4.65 10.35
CA CYS A 90 -11.61 -4.84 11.44
C CYS A 90 -12.58 -3.66 11.52
N VAL A 91 -12.09 -2.42 11.54
CA VAL A 91 -12.96 -1.22 11.65
C VAL A 91 -13.87 -1.08 10.43
N VAL A 92 -13.35 -1.30 9.22
CA VAL A 92 -14.17 -1.27 7.99
C VAL A 92 -15.23 -2.36 8.03
N ASN A 93 -14.89 -3.59 8.42
CA ASN A 93 -15.85 -4.68 8.54
C ASN A 93 -16.97 -4.35 9.53
N ILE A 94 -16.62 -3.74 10.67
CA ILE A 94 -17.58 -3.27 11.68
C ILE A 94 -18.51 -2.21 11.08
N GLY A 95 -17.95 -1.20 10.39
CA GLY A 95 -18.73 -0.11 9.80
C GLY A 95 -19.67 -0.55 8.68
N VAL A 96 -19.19 -1.35 7.71
CA VAL A 96 -20.00 -1.73 6.53
C VAL A 96 -21.05 -2.79 6.83
N ARG A 97 -20.86 -3.63 7.86
CA ARG A 97 -21.81 -4.68 8.26
C ARG A 97 -22.57 -4.36 9.55
N GLY A 98 -22.25 -3.24 10.18
CA GLY A 98 -22.85 -2.79 11.42
C GLY A 98 -24.26 -2.26 11.23
N THR A 99 -25.08 -2.37 12.28
CA THR A 99 -26.34 -1.61 12.38
C THR A 99 -26.05 -0.12 12.46
N GLU A 100 -27.08 0.72 12.39
CA GLU A 100 -26.91 2.18 12.54
C GLU A 100 -26.17 2.54 13.83
N ASN A 101 -26.56 1.96 14.97
CA ASN A 101 -25.88 2.17 16.24
C ASN A 101 -24.38 1.83 16.16
N VAL A 102 -24.02 0.69 15.56
CA VAL A 102 -22.62 0.30 15.37
C VAL A 102 -21.87 1.32 14.51
N ARG A 103 -22.49 1.82 13.42
CA ARG A 103 -21.87 2.83 12.54
C ARG A 103 -21.66 4.16 13.26
N THR A 104 -22.63 4.61 14.05
CA THR A 104 -22.50 5.81 14.89
C THR A 104 -21.34 5.67 15.87
N ARG A 105 -21.22 4.52 16.53
CA ARG A 105 -20.12 4.23 17.46
C ARG A 105 -18.75 4.23 16.78
N VAL A 106 -18.64 3.76 15.54
CA VAL A 106 -17.39 3.88 14.76
C VAL A 106 -16.99 5.33 14.51
N VAL A 107 -17.96 6.21 14.24
CA VAL A 107 -17.71 7.65 14.07
C VAL A 107 -17.29 8.29 15.38
N GLU A 108 -18.02 8.00 16.47
CA GLU A 108 -17.72 8.51 17.81
C GLU A 108 -16.37 8.01 18.37
N ALA A 109 -15.89 6.85 17.93
CA ALA A 109 -14.55 6.35 18.22
C ALA A 109 -13.43 7.08 17.44
N ASP A 110 -13.77 8.14 16.70
CA ASP A 110 -12.86 9.02 15.96
C ASP A 110 -12.17 8.38 14.75
N MET A 111 -12.94 7.60 13.97
CA MET A 111 -12.47 7.00 12.72
C MET A 111 -12.45 8.00 11.54
N VAL A 112 -13.23 9.08 11.59
CA VAL A 112 -13.35 10.05 10.48
C VAL A 112 -12.01 10.71 10.12
N PRO A 113 -11.18 11.19 11.07
CA PRO A 113 -9.87 11.76 10.74
C PRO A 113 -8.91 10.74 10.12
N VAL A 114 -9.01 9.47 10.51
CA VAL A 114 -8.20 8.39 9.90
C VAL A 114 -8.53 8.25 8.42
N ILE A 115 -9.83 8.20 8.08
CA ILE A 115 -10.28 8.11 6.68
C ILE A 115 -9.87 9.36 5.91
N ALA A 116 -10.08 10.55 6.46
CA ALA A 116 -9.67 11.81 5.85
C ALA A 116 -8.17 11.82 5.52
N THR A 117 -7.33 11.34 6.45
CA THR A 117 -5.87 11.22 6.25
C THR A 117 -5.53 10.26 5.12
N ILE A 118 -6.22 9.12 5.00
CA ILE A 118 -5.99 8.15 3.90
C ILE A 118 -6.33 8.78 2.55
N LEU A 119 -7.47 9.46 2.46
CA LEU A 119 -7.94 10.10 1.23
C LEU A 119 -7.05 11.28 0.82
N ASP A 120 -6.63 12.11 1.78
CA ASP A 120 -5.70 13.22 1.55
C ASP A 120 -4.35 12.70 1.00
N ASN A 121 -3.82 11.61 1.57
CA ASN A 121 -2.62 10.98 1.03
C ASN A 121 -2.80 10.43 -0.39
N TYR A 122 -3.99 9.89 -0.70
CA TYR A 122 -4.30 9.41 -2.05
C TYR A 122 -4.32 10.55 -3.07
N ILE A 123 -4.98 11.67 -2.75
CA ILE A 123 -5.03 12.87 -3.60
C ILE A 123 -3.61 13.39 -3.86
N LYS A 124 -2.80 13.54 -2.82
CA LYS A 124 -1.40 13.98 -2.93
C LYS A 124 -0.55 13.08 -3.84
N ILE A 125 -0.80 11.77 -3.83
CA ILE A 125 -0.09 10.83 -4.71
C ILE A 125 -0.53 11.04 -6.17
N ILE A 126 -1.83 11.21 -6.43
CA ILE A 126 -2.35 11.48 -7.77
C ILE A 126 -1.75 12.76 -8.33
N GLU A 127 -1.75 13.84 -7.54
CA GLU A 127 -1.20 15.14 -7.95
C GLU A 127 0.28 15.03 -8.32
N LYS A 128 1.09 14.38 -7.47
CA LYS A 128 2.51 14.12 -7.76
C LYS A 128 2.73 13.28 -9.01
N CYS A 129 1.84 12.34 -9.31
CA CYS A 129 1.93 11.54 -10.54
C CYS A 129 1.61 12.40 -11.78
N ARG A 130 0.63 13.31 -11.67
CA ARG A 130 0.28 14.24 -12.75
C ARG A 130 1.42 15.23 -13.04
N GLU A 131 1.99 15.84 -12.00
CA GLU A 131 3.15 16.74 -12.14
C GLU A 131 4.33 16.06 -12.84
N LYS A 132 4.67 14.83 -12.44
CA LYS A 132 5.75 14.06 -13.09
C LYS A 132 5.47 13.74 -14.55
N ALA A 133 4.21 13.52 -14.93
CA ALA A 133 3.83 13.28 -16.31
C ALA A 133 3.94 14.55 -17.17
N GLU A 134 3.54 15.70 -16.62
CA GLU A 134 3.69 17.01 -17.26
C GLU A 134 5.17 17.38 -17.44
N GLU A 135 6.00 17.17 -16.41
CA GLU A 135 7.45 17.38 -16.50
C GLU A 135 8.11 16.46 -17.55
N ALA A 136 7.68 15.20 -17.63
CA ALA A 136 8.20 14.28 -18.64
C ALA A 136 7.80 14.70 -20.05
N SER A 137 6.57 15.18 -20.26
CA SER A 137 6.10 15.72 -21.53
C SER A 137 6.87 16.98 -21.95
N GLN A 138 7.11 17.91 -21.01
CA GLN A 138 7.91 19.12 -21.29
C GLN A 138 9.37 18.79 -21.63
N LYS A 139 9.99 17.82 -20.92
CA LYS A 139 11.36 17.36 -21.23
C LYS A 139 11.45 16.74 -22.62
N GLN A 140 10.45 15.95 -23.03
CA GLN A 140 10.39 15.36 -24.37
C GLN A 140 10.24 16.43 -25.46
N ILE A 141 9.39 17.44 -25.25
CA ILE A 141 9.23 18.57 -26.18
C ILE A 141 10.54 19.38 -26.30
N HIS A 142 11.19 19.67 -25.17
CA HIS A 142 12.47 20.38 -25.16
C HIS A 142 13.59 19.60 -25.86
N GLU A 143 13.65 18.28 -25.67
CA GLU A 143 14.61 17.42 -26.36
C GLU A 143 14.35 17.34 -27.86
N HIS A 144 13.07 17.23 -28.28
CA HIS A 144 12.69 17.24 -29.69
C HIS A 144 13.08 18.56 -30.38
N HIS A 145 12.88 19.71 -29.72
CA HIS A 145 13.32 21.01 -30.23
C HIS A 145 14.86 21.12 -30.32
N ARG A 146 15.63 20.55 -29.38
CA ARG A 146 17.10 20.54 -29.46
C ARG A 146 17.62 19.69 -30.62
N ARG A 147 16.98 18.55 -30.92
CA ARG A 147 17.38 17.68 -32.04
C ARG A 147 17.15 18.34 -33.40
N HIS A 148 16.04 19.05 -33.60
CA HIS A 148 15.79 19.78 -34.84
C HIS A 148 16.80 20.90 -35.09
N ARG A 149 17.19 21.65 -34.04
CA ARG A 149 18.13 22.78 -34.19
C ARG A 149 19.58 22.36 -34.49
N GLY A 150 19.94 21.09 -34.25
CA GLY A 150 21.27 20.54 -34.54
C GLY A 150 21.46 20.06 -36.00
N HIS A 151 20.37 19.89 -36.77
CA HIS A 151 20.44 19.36 -38.13
C HIS A 151 20.71 20.45 -39.20
N ASP A 152 20.47 21.73 -38.91
CA ASP A 152 20.58 22.81 -39.91
C ASP A 152 22.02 23.30 -40.19
N HIS A 153 23.04 22.81 -39.46
CA HIS A 153 24.42 23.27 -39.64
C HIS A 153 25.34 22.34 -40.46
N ARG A 154 24.82 21.26 -41.08
CA ARG A 154 25.65 20.30 -41.84
C ARG A 154 25.47 20.31 -43.36
N SER A 155 24.71 21.26 -43.93
CA SER A 155 24.42 21.30 -45.38
C SER A 155 25.30 22.24 -46.22
N SER A 156 26.55 22.52 -45.83
CA SER A 156 27.46 23.27 -46.69
C SER A 156 28.88 22.70 -46.68
N SER A 157 29.14 21.69 -47.52
CA SER A 157 30.33 21.58 -48.37
C SER A 157 30.58 20.13 -48.81
N LYS A 158 30.34 19.83 -50.10
CA LYS A 158 31.38 19.49 -51.09
C LYS A 158 30.76 19.06 -52.43
N PRO A 159 31.39 19.41 -53.57
CA PRO A 159 30.85 19.17 -54.90
C PRO A 159 31.23 17.79 -55.45
N ALA A 160 30.46 17.38 -56.46
CA ALA A 160 30.59 16.15 -57.21
C ALA A 160 31.82 16.12 -58.14
N THR A 161 32.43 14.95 -58.29
CA THR A 161 33.22 14.58 -59.48
C THR A 161 32.99 13.12 -59.83
N SER A 162 32.36 12.91 -60.97
CA SER A 162 32.23 11.67 -61.73
C SER A 162 33.53 11.29 -62.45
N PHE A 163 33.89 10.00 -62.52
CA PHE A 163 34.04 9.20 -63.75
C PHE A 163 34.91 7.94 -63.58
N ALA A 164 34.40 6.86 -64.18
CA ALA A 164 35.06 5.82 -64.98
C ALA A 164 35.75 4.59 -64.32
N ASN A 165 35.19 3.42 -64.70
CA ASN A 165 35.82 2.18 -65.23
C ASN A 165 36.69 1.33 -64.28
N ARG A 166 36.75 -0.01 -64.37
CA ARG A 166 36.24 -1.02 -65.31
C ARG A 166 36.38 -2.42 -64.66
N SER A 167 35.46 -3.29 -65.06
CA SER A 167 35.31 -4.74 -64.94
C SER A 167 36.53 -5.66 -64.79
N THR A 168 36.36 -6.72 -63.98
CA THR A 168 36.75 -8.16 -64.12
C THR A 168 36.48 -8.87 -62.76
N ARG A 169 36.13 -10.14 -62.57
CA ARG A 169 35.76 -11.34 -63.36
C ARG A 169 35.33 -12.42 -62.31
N LEU A 170 34.40 -13.29 -62.70
CA LEU A 170 33.91 -14.60 -62.16
C LEU A 170 34.90 -15.37 -61.24
N GLU A 171 34.54 -16.19 -60.22
CA GLU A 171 33.48 -17.21 -60.04
C GLU A 171 33.36 -17.62 -58.52
N PRO A 172 32.38 -18.47 -58.11
CA PRO A 172 32.06 -18.85 -56.73
C PRO A 172 32.62 -20.23 -56.31
N ASP A 173 32.78 -20.51 -55.01
CA ASP A 173 32.40 -21.82 -54.42
C ASP A 173 32.46 -21.90 -52.86
N GLN A 174 31.55 -22.72 -52.33
CA GLN A 174 31.64 -23.66 -51.19
C GLN A 174 31.85 -23.28 -49.70
N ARG A 175 30.75 -23.54 -48.95
CA ARG A 175 30.57 -24.49 -47.81
C ARG A 175 31.12 -24.21 -46.39
N SER A 176 30.18 -24.46 -45.45
CA SER A 176 30.31 -25.05 -44.11
C SER A 176 30.73 -24.16 -42.93
N ALA A 177 29.76 -23.85 -42.06
CA ALA A 177 29.55 -24.51 -40.76
C ALA A 177 28.17 -24.12 -40.19
#